data_AF-X1IUX0-F1
#
_entry.id   AF-X1IUX0-F1
#
_cell.length_a   1.000
_cell.length_b   1.000
_cell.length_c   1.000
_cell.angle_alpha   90.00
_cell.angle_beta   90.00
_cell.angle_gamma   90.00
#
_symmetry.space_group_name_H-M   'P 1'
#
loop_
_entity.id
_entity.type
_entity.pdbx_description
1 polymer ?
#
loop_
_entity_poly.entity_id
_entity_poly.type
_entity_poly.pdbx_seq_one_letter_code
_entity_poly.pdbx_strand_id
1 'polypeptide(L)'
;AAKLGFTTSAVSSYRRRKFGFKAHGCVRLFTDQQLIDLHAEGLNDREIGEKLGASKAVVGHHRRRLGLRTTKWIRNIEQKYRV
;
A
#
# COMPACT_ATOMS: atom_id res chain seq x y z
N ALA A 1 -24.73 16.13 8.95
CA ALA A 1 -23.55 16.42 9.79
C ALA A 1 -23.66 17.77 10.49
N ALA A 2 -24.22 18.80 9.86
CA ALA A 2 -24.22 20.18 10.36
C ALA A 2 -25.23 20.55 11.48
N LYS A 3 -26.00 19.62 12.08
CA LYS A 3 -27.08 19.99 13.02
C LYS A 3 -26.94 19.48 14.47
N LEU A 4 -25.86 18.79 14.84
CA LEU A 4 -25.72 18.18 16.18
C LEU A 4 -24.31 18.25 16.80
N GLY A 5 -23.40 19.09 16.29
CA GLY A 5 -22.03 19.21 16.83
C GLY A 5 -21.14 17.95 16.66
N PHE A 6 -21.67 16.87 16.09
CA PHE A 6 -20.89 15.68 15.79
C PHE A 6 -20.13 15.83 14.49
N THR A 7 -18.82 15.56 14.56
CA THR A 7 -17.99 15.35 13.38
C THR A 7 -18.56 14.20 12.54
N THR A 8 -18.35 14.25 11.23
CA THR A 8 -18.77 13.19 10.29
C THR A 8 -18.21 11.82 10.68
N SER A 9 -17.02 11.79 11.31
CA SER A 9 -16.40 10.60 11.86
C SER A 9 -17.14 10.03 13.06
N ALA A 10 -17.63 10.86 13.99
CA ALA A 10 -18.42 10.41 15.13
C ALA A 10 -19.77 9.80 14.69
N VAL A 11 -20.48 10.45 13.77
CA VAL A 11 -21.74 9.92 13.19
C VAL A 11 -21.50 8.58 12.49
N SER A 12 -20.39 8.46 11.75
CA SER A 12 -20.03 7.23 11.03
C SER A 12 -19.66 6.09 11.99
N SER A 13 -19.05 6.38 13.13
CA SER A 13 -18.73 5.40 14.17
C SER A 13 -19.97 4.93 14.93
N TYR A 14 -20.89 5.84 15.27
CA TYR A 14 -22.18 5.51 15.88
C TYR A 14 -23.03 4.64 14.96
N ARG A 15 -23.16 5.01 13.67
CA ARG A 15 -23.92 4.24 12.69
C ARG A 15 -23.34 2.83 12.50
N ARG A 16 -22.00 2.68 12.44
CA ARG A 16 -21.35 1.36 12.33
C ARG A 16 -21.63 0.45 13.53
N ARG A 17 -21.54 0.97 14.75
CA ARG A 17 -21.86 0.19 15.97
C ARG A 17 -23.34 -0.17 16.07
N LYS A 18 -24.23 0.78 15.79
CA LYS A 18 -25.67 0.62 16.01
C LYS A 18 -26.34 -0.29 14.98
N PHE A 19 -25.89 -0.23 13.73
CA PHE A 19 -26.51 -0.98 12.63
C PHE A 19 -25.64 -2.15 12.14
N GLY A 20 -24.52 -2.44 12.83
CA GLY A 20 -23.65 -3.56 12.47
C GLY A 20 -22.99 -3.43 11.10
N PHE A 21 -22.87 -2.22 10.54
CA PHE A 21 -22.18 -2.03 9.28
C PHE A 21 -20.72 -2.46 9.45
N LYS A 22 -20.37 -3.57 8.79
CA LYS A 22 -19.01 -4.10 8.77
C LYS A 22 -18.09 -2.97 8.33
N ALA A 23 -17.01 -2.73 9.08
CA ALA A 23 -15.98 -1.84 8.60
C ALA A 23 -15.59 -2.35 7.21
N HIS A 24 -15.65 -1.49 6.19
CA HIS A 24 -14.88 -1.72 4.97
C HIS A 24 -13.42 -1.64 5.38
N GLY A 25 -12.92 -2.72 5.98
CA GLY A 25 -11.51 -2.86 6.29
C GLY A 25 -10.77 -2.51 5.01
N CYS A 26 -9.72 -1.71 5.13
CA CYS A 26 -8.74 -1.64 4.06
C CYS A 26 -8.23 -3.08 3.90
N VAL A 27 -8.84 -3.84 2.99
CA VAL A 27 -8.44 -5.21 2.68
C VAL A 27 -7.05 -5.05 2.13
N ARG A 28 -6.07 -5.50 2.92
CA ARG A 28 -4.67 -5.46 2.50
C ARG A 28 -4.57 -6.40 1.31
N LEU A 29 -4.36 -5.83 0.12
CA LEU A 29 -4.40 -6.56 -1.15
C LEU A 29 -3.32 -7.64 -1.23
N PHE A 30 -2.21 -7.45 -0.52
CA PHE A 30 -1.07 -8.37 -0.52
C PHE A 30 -0.33 -8.33 0.83
N THR A 31 0.41 -9.40 1.10
CA THR A 31 1.28 -9.53 2.27
C THR A 31 2.64 -8.87 2.03
N ASP A 32 3.34 -8.51 3.10
CA ASP A 32 4.68 -7.90 2.98
C ASP A 32 5.70 -8.89 2.40
N GLN A 33 5.53 -10.19 2.65
CA GLN A 33 6.39 -11.24 2.09
C GLN A 33 6.26 -11.34 0.56
N GLN A 34 5.04 -11.33 0.03
CA GLN A 34 4.80 -11.33 -1.42
C GLN A 34 5.45 -10.12 -2.11
N LEU A 35 5.48 -8.97 -1.44
CA LEU A 35 6.15 -7.79 -1.97
C LEU A 35 7.68 -7.95 -1.97
N ILE A 36 8.25 -8.58 -0.95
CA ILE A 36 9.71 -8.83 -0.85
C ILE A 36 10.15 -9.83 -1.93
N ASP A 37 9.42 -10.93 -2.10
CA ASP A 37 9.79 -11.97 -3.06
C ASP A 37 9.76 -11.41 -4.50
N LEU A 38 8.71 -10.67 -4.86
CA LEU A 38 8.60 -10.03 -6.18
C LEU A 38 9.62 -8.90 -6.38
N HIS A 39 10.01 -8.20 -5.31
CA HIS A 39 11.06 -7.18 -5.38
C HIS A 39 12.45 -7.82 -5.57
N ALA A 40 12.69 -8.99 -4.95
CA ALA A 40 13.91 -9.77 -5.13
C ALA A 40 14.04 -10.34 -6.56
N GLU A 41 12.94 -10.64 -7.23
CA GLU A 41 12.91 -10.97 -8.68
C GLU A 41 13.34 -9.79 -9.57
N GLY A 42 13.53 -8.58 -9.02
CA GLY A 42 13.97 -7.40 -9.76
C GLY A 42 12.82 -6.66 -10.46
N LEU A 43 11.57 -7.00 -10.16
CA LEU A 43 10.39 -6.38 -10.73
C LEU A 43 10.24 -4.92 -10.28
N ASN A 44 9.66 -4.10 -11.13
CA ASN A 44 9.37 -2.71 -10.84
C ASN A 44 8.01 -2.55 -10.14
N ASP A 45 7.82 -1.45 -9.39
CA ASP A 45 6.59 -1.18 -8.61
C ASP A 45 5.29 -1.27 -9.47
N ARG A 46 5.39 -1.04 -10.79
CA ARG A 46 4.27 -1.22 -11.74
C ARG A 46 3.94 -2.70 -11.97
N GLU A 47 4.94 -3.52 -12.28
CA GLU A 47 4.80 -4.94 -12.59
C GLU A 47 4.34 -5.73 -11.36
N ILE A 48 4.89 -5.35 -10.20
CA ILE A 48 4.45 -5.88 -8.90
C ILE A 48 2.97 -5.54 -8.66
N GLY A 49 2.55 -4.31 -8.98
CA GLY A 49 1.15 -3.91 -8.89
C GLY A 49 0.23 -4.73 -9.79
N GLU A 50 0.63 -4.94 -11.05
CA GLU A 50 -0.11 -5.77 -12.00
C GLU A 50 -0.24 -7.22 -11.52
N LYS A 51 0.84 -7.83 -11.01
CA LYS A 51 0.81 -9.19 -10.45
C LYS A 51 -0.06 -9.31 -9.19
N LEU A 52 -0.05 -8.29 -8.33
CA LEU A 52 -0.76 -8.30 -7.04
C LEU A 52 -2.19 -7.71 -7.12
N GLY A 53 -2.63 -7.27 -8.30
CA GLY A 53 -3.91 -6.58 -8.46
C GLY A 53 -4.00 -5.25 -7.70
N ALA A 54 -2.85 -4.59 -7.46
CA ALA A 54 -2.74 -3.37 -6.68
C ALA A 54 -2.21 -2.20 -7.54
N SER A 55 -2.55 -0.97 -7.16
CA SER A 55 -1.98 0.19 -7.85
C SER A 55 -0.50 0.36 -7.49
N LYS A 56 0.30 0.85 -8.45
CA LYS A 56 1.72 1.19 -8.22
C LYS A 56 1.94 2.11 -7.00
N ALA A 57 0.97 2.95 -6.68
CA ALA A 57 1.02 3.87 -5.55
C ALA A 57 0.93 3.13 -4.21
N VAL A 58 0.05 2.13 -4.13
CA VAL A 58 -0.08 1.26 -2.95
C VAL A 58 1.21 0.46 -2.76
N VAL A 59 1.70 -0.18 -3.82
CA VAL A 59 2.98 -0.91 -3.80
C VAL A 59 4.14 -0.02 -3.32
N GLY A 60 4.29 1.18 -3.90
CA GLY A 60 5.33 2.12 -3.49
C GLY A 60 5.19 2.66 -2.06
N HIS A 61 3.97 2.75 -1.52
CA HIS A 61 3.74 3.08 -0.11
C HIS A 61 4.20 1.94 0.82
N HIS A 62 3.81 0.70 0.52
CA HIS A 62 4.21 -0.48 1.28
C HIS A 62 5.74 -0.70 1.21
N ARG A 63 6.33 -0.59 0.02
CA ARG A 63 7.79 -0.68 -0.19
C ARG A 63 8.56 0.31 0.68
N ARG A 64 8.12 1.57 0.73
CA ARG A 64 8.72 2.61 1.59
C ARG A 64 8.60 2.28 3.07
N ARG A 65 7.45 1.77 3.51
CA ARG A 65 7.26 1.33 4.90
C ARG A 65 8.19 0.18 5.30
N LEU A 66 8.51 -0.71 4.35
CA LEU A 66 9.43 -1.83 4.55
C LEU A 66 10.92 -1.43 4.38
N GLY A 67 11.23 -0.16 4.07
CA GLY A 67 12.60 0.31 3.86
C GLY A 67 13.26 -0.23 2.58
N LEU A 68 12.51 -0.90 1.70
CA LEU A 68 13.03 -1.47 0.47
C LEU A 68 13.36 -0.35 -0.53
N ARG A 69 14.59 -0.32 -1.03
CA ARG A 69 15.03 0.65 -2.03
C ARG A 69 14.42 0.36 -3.40
N THR A 70 14.23 1.38 -4.22
CA THR A 70 13.70 1.18 -5.58
C THR A 70 14.73 0.43 -6.41
N THR A 71 14.29 -0.56 -7.17
CA THR A 71 15.11 -1.29 -8.16
C THR A 71 15.80 -0.34 -9.15
N LYS A 72 15.17 0.78 -9.52
CA LYS A 72 15.80 1.88 -10.28
C LYS A 72 17.07 2.43 -9.64
N TRP A 73 17.09 2.57 -8.31
CA TRP A 73 18.21 3.13 -7.58
C TRP A 73 19.37 2.13 -7.51
N ILE A 74 19.05 0.83 -7.33
CA ILE A 74 20.04 -0.26 -7.37
C ILE A 74 20.68 -0.37 -8.76
N ARG A 75 19.88 -0.43 -9.84
CA ARG A 75 20.39 -0.48 -11.22
C ARG A 75 21.23 0.73 -11.60
N ASN A 76 20.87 1.93 -11.14
CA ASN A 76 21.64 3.14 -11.42
C ASN A 76 23.03 3.07 -10.75
N ILE A 77 23.10 2.55 -9.52
CA ILE A 77 24.38 2.30 -8.83
C ILE A 77 25.19 1.23 -9.55
N GLU A 78 24.60 0.07 -9.85
CA GLU A 78 25.32 -0.99 -10.56
C GLU A 78 25.88 -0.52 -11.90
N GLN A 79 25.13 0.26 -12.68
CA GLN A 79 25.61 0.84 -13.93
C GLN A 79 26.71 1.89 -13.72
N LYS A 80 26.65 2.67 -12.63
CA LYS A 80 27.60 3.74 -12.34
C LYS A 80 28.95 3.23 -11.84
N TYR A 81 28.98 2.09 -11.17
CA TYR A 81 30.19 1.53 -10.53
C TYR A 81 30.72 0.25 -11.21
N ARG A 82 30.18 -0.12 -12.38
CA ARG A 82 30.75 -1.18 -13.21
C ARG A 82 32.00 -0.65 -13.92
N VAL A 83 33.17 -0.95 -13.34
CA VAL A 83 34.50 -0.75 -13.92
C VAL A 83 34.79 -1.85 -14.94
#